data_AF-T0I410-F1
#
_entry.id   AF-T0I410-F1
#
_cell.length_a   1.000
_cell.length_b   1.000
_cell.length_c   1.000
_cell.angle_alpha   90.00
_cell.angle_beta   90.00
_cell.angle_gamma   90.00
#
_symmetry.space_group_name_H-M   'P 1'
#
loop_
_entity.id
_entity.type
_entity.pdbx_description
1 polymer ?
#
loop_
_entity_poly.entity_id
_entity_poly.type
_entity_poly.pdbx_seq_one_letter_code
_entity_poly.pdbx_strand_id
1 'polypeptide(L)'
;MGSGKTSVLLQLAHYLVDSSERIKETTVAIIENEIGQVGIDDKVLRRNGYEVRDIFSGCICCSLNNDLITGIQDIKSKNDPEWLIIEATGVAYPGGISDSIYNNLRMTARIVTIVDASRWQRIRIPLERLIEGQLSNAQIILINKTDLVDEETLNIIENDVRNLNDKAALYRINGVREIDETILQVIRNG
;
A
#
# COMPACT_ATOMS: atom_id res chain seq x y z
N MET A 1 9.69 -6.37 -10.01
CA MET A 1 8.85 -5.62 -9.05
C MET A 1 9.76 -5.09 -7.95
N GLY A 2 9.26 -4.21 -7.09
CA GLY A 2 10.03 -3.65 -5.97
C GLY A 2 10.07 -2.13 -5.93
N SER A 3 8.92 -1.45 -6.04
CA SER A 3 8.83 0.00 -5.78
C SER A 3 9.01 0.36 -4.30
N GLY A 4 9.10 -0.64 -3.41
CA GLY A 4 9.24 -0.47 -1.96
C GLY A 4 7.93 -0.59 -1.18
N LYS A 5 6.88 -1.17 -1.76
CA LYS A 5 5.55 -1.32 -1.12
C LYS A 5 5.61 -2.02 0.22
N THR A 6 6.19 -3.23 0.24
CA THR A 6 6.36 -4.02 1.47
C THR A 6 7.14 -3.24 2.52
N SER A 7 8.28 -2.61 2.17
CA SER A 7 9.07 -1.82 3.12
C SER A 7 8.29 -0.65 3.74
N VAL A 8 7.50 0.07 2.94
CA VAL A 8 6.64 1.16 3.42
C VAL A 8 5.50 0.60 4.29
N LEU A 9 4.90 -0.51 3.87
CA LEU A 9 3.82 -1.19 4.60
C LEU A 9 4.28 -1.60 6.00
N LEU A 10 5.46 -2.21 6.11
CA LEU A 10 6.04 -2.61 7.39
C LEU A 10 6.20 -1.39 8.31
N GLN A 11 6.81 -0.32 7.82
CA GLN A 11 7.01 0.91 8.61
C GLN A 11 5.67 1.52 9.06
N LEU A 12 4.64 1.51 8.21
CA LEU A 12 3.31 1.95 8.59
C LEU A 12 2.69 1.05 9.68
N ALA A 13 2.79 -0.28 9.53
CA ALA A 13 2.26 -1.22 10.52
C ALA A 13 2.94 -1.02 11.89
N HIS A 14 4.27 -0.85 11.90
CA HIS A 14 5.05 -0.48 13.08
C HIS A 14 4.53 0.80 13.72
N TYR A 15 4.44 1.87 12.93
CA TYR A 15 3.95 3.17 13.40
C TYR A 15 2.53 3.07 13.99
N LEU A 16 1.62 2.33 13.37
CA LEU A 16 0.24 2.19 13.85
C LEU A 16 0.15 1.48 15.21
N VAL A 17 0.99 0.48 15.44
CA VAL A 17 1.03 -0.25 16.72
C VAL A 17 1.71 0.58 17.80
N ASP A 18 2.85 1.20 17.49
CA ASP A 18 3.67 1.95 18.46
C ASP A 18 3.04 3.31 18.84
N SER A 19 2.26 3.92 17.94
CA SER A 19 1.60 5.21 18.17
C SER A 19 0.31 5.12 19.01
N SER A 20 0.06 3.98 19.66
CA SER A 20 -1.11 3.78 20.51
C SER A 20 -0.83 4.21 21.94
N GLU A 21 -1.27 5.41 22.32
CA GLU A 21 -1.29 5.87 23.72
C GLU A 21 -2.40 5.17 24.56
N ARG A 22 -3.07 4.15 24.00
CA ARG A 22 -4.27 3.54 24.57
C ARG A 22 -3.91 2.36 25.47
N ILE A 23 -4.77 2.11 26.46
CA ILE A 23 -4.70 0.94 27.36
C ILE A 23 -4.92 -0.38 26.59
N LYS A 24 -5.58 -0.34 25.43
CA LYS A 24 -5.83 -1.49 24.57
C LYS A 24 -4.77 -1.54 23.47
N GLU A 25 -4.18 -2.71 23.25
CA GLU A 25 -3.28 -2.98 22.13
C GLU A 25 -3.96 -2.67 20.78
N THR A 26 -3.30 -1.87 19.94
CA THR A 26 -3.73 -1.63 18.57
C THR A 26 -3.38 -2.85 17.71
N THR A 27 -4.38 -3.41 17.03
CA THR A 27 -4.23 -4.62 16.21
C THR A 27 -4.26 -4.25 14.73
N VAL A 28 -3.28 -4.77 13.99
CA VAL A 28 -3.15 -4.58 12.55
C VAL A 28 -3.20 -5.95 11.88
N ALA A 29 -4.03 -6.11 10.86
CA ALA A 29 -3.99 -7.25 9.95
C ALA A 29 -3.50 -6.80 8.58
N ILE A 30 -2.66 -7.62 7.95
CA ILE A 30 -2.09 -7.36 6.62
C ILE A 30 -2.57 -8.48 5.68
N ILE A 31 -3.08 -8.10 4.51
CA ILE A 31 -3.37 -9.01 3.40
C ILE A 31 -2.36 -8.73 2.28
N GLU A 32 -1.46 -9.67 2.04
CA GLU A 32 -0.55 -9.63 0.89
C GLU A 32 -1.21 -10.32 -0.30
N ASN A 33 -1.37 -9.61 -1.42
CA ASN A 33 -1.88 -10.19 -2.66
C ASN A 33 -0.72 -10.38 -3.64
N GLU A 34 0.17 -11.35 -3.40
CA GLU A 34 1.20 -11.78 -4.37
C GLU A 34 0.90 -13.17 -4.95
N ILE A 35 1.03 -13.30 -6.27
CA ILE A 35 0.91 -14.58 -6.96
C ILE A 35 2.22 -15.35 -6.79
N GLY A 36 2.19 -16.46 -6.05
CA GLY A 36 3.17 -17.55 -6.19
C GLY A 36 4.54 -17.36 -5.52
N GLN A 37 4.66 -16.50 -4.50
CA GLN A 37 5.81 -16.52 -3.58
C GLN A 37 5.32 -16.65 -2.15
N VAL A 38 5.98 -17.49 -1.37
CA VAL A 38 5.84 -17.48 0.09
C VAL A 38 6.20 -16.07 0.55
N GLY A 39 5.26 -15.38 1.22
CA GLY A 39 5.42 -14.00 1.70
C GLY A 39 6.78 -13.83 2.38
N ILE A 40 7.61 -12.95 1.83
CA ILE A 40 9.03 -12.89 2.18
C ILE A 40 9.24 -12.40 3.62
N ASP A 41 8.28 -11.69 4.20
CA ASP A 41 8.47 -11.01 5.49
C ASP A 41 7.64 -11.54 6.66
N ASP A 42 6.99 -12.70 6.49
CA ASP A 42 6.25 -13.37 7.57
C ASP A 42 7.14 -13.60 8.82
N LYS A 43 8.44 -13.85 8.60
CA LYS A 43 9.44 -14.00 9.67
C LYS A 43 9.90 -12.68 10.28
N VAL A 44 9.99 -11.60 9.50
CA VAL A 44 10.41 -10.27 9.99
C VAL A 44 9.28 -9.66 10.82
N LEU A 45 8.06 -9.75 10.31
CA LEU A 45 6.87 -9.30 11.00
C LEU A 45 6.61 -10.07 12.30
N ARG A 46 6.68 -11.42 12.27
CA ARG A 46 6.54 -12.23 13.50
C ARG A 46 7.66 -11.96 14.52
N ARG A 47 8.89 -11.68 14.07
CA ARG A 47 10.01 -11.31 14.97
C ARG A 47 9.78 -9.97 15.69
N ASN A 48 9.00 -9.09 15.08
CA ASN A 48 8.63 -7.80 15.67
C ASN A 48 7.28 -7.85 16.42
N GLY A 49 6.72 -9.04 16.66
CA GLY A 49 5.52 -9.23 17.47
C GLY A 49 4.18 -9.19 16.71
N TYR A 50 4.19 -9.17 15.37
CA TYR A 50 2.95 -9.05 14.57
C TYR A 50 2.29 -10.41 14.27
N GLU A 51 0.94 -10.44 14.32
CA GLU A 51 0.15 -11.54 13.78
C GLU A 51 -0.07 -11.33 12.27
N VAL A 52 0.72 -12.00 11.45
CA VAL A 52 0.55 -12.03 9.99
C VAL A 52 -0.24 -13.26 9.58
N ARG A 53 -1.21 -13.08 8.67
CA ARG A 53 -1.97 -14.18 8.09
C ARG A 53 -1.91 -14.11 6.57
N ASP A 54 -1.29 -15.13 5.98
CA ASP A 54 -1.37 -15.38 4.55
C ASP A 54 -2.82 -15.62 4.14
N ILE A 55 -3.30 -14.87 3.16
CA ILE A 55 -4.49 -15.26 2.42
C ILE A 55 -4.02 -15.58 1.00
N PHE A 56 -4.03 -16.88 0.69
CA PHE A 56 -3.86 -17.51 -0.62
C PHE A 56 -2.49 -18.08 -1.00
N SER A 57 -2.52 -19.38 -1.28
CA SER A 57 -1.60 -20.11 -2.15
C SER A 57 -2.32 -20.48 -3.45
N GLY A 58 -2.43 -19.56 -4.43
CA GLY A 58 -2.94 -19.89 -5.77
C GLY A 58 -3.38 -18.70 -6.62
N CYS A 59 -2.99 -18.68 -7.91
CA CYS A 59 -3.49 -17.74 -8.93
C CYS A 59 -5.02 -17.84 -9.08
N ILE A 60 -5.73 -16.75 -9.48
CA ILE A 60 -6.81 -16.73 -10.48
C ILE A 60 -7.26 -15.27 -10.72
N CYS A 61 -7.16 -14.75 -11.95
CA CYS A 61 -7.43 -13.34 -12.28
C CYS A 61 -8.90 -12.89 -12.31
N CYS A 62 -9.87 -13.71 -11.88
CA CYS A 62 -11.31 -13.35 -11.79
C CYS A 62 -11.96 -13.63 -10.42
N SER A 63 -11.34 -14.45 -9.57
CA SER A 63 -11.81 -14.81 -8.22
C SER A 63 -11.26 -13.88 -7.15
N LEU A 64 -10.21 -13.11 -7.46
CA LEU A 64 -9.48 -12.23 -6.53
C LEU A 64 -10.37 -11.28 -5.73
N ASN A 65 -11.42 -10.73 -6.34
CA ASN A 65 -12.30 -9.81 -5.61
C ASN A 65 -13.17 -10.57 -4.59
N ASN A 66 -13.84 -11.66 -4.98
CA ASN A 66 -14.64 -12.44 -4.04
C ASN A 66 -13.77 -13.07 -2.94
N ASP A 67 -12.62 -13.60 -3.33
CA ASP A 67 -11.63 -14.18 -2.42
C ASP A 67 -11.09 -13.14 -1.42
N LEU A 68 -10.79 -11.91 -1.89
CA LEU A 68 -10.44 -10.79 -1.02
C LEU A 68 -11.58 -10.45 -0.06
N ILE A 69 -12.81 -10.30 -0.55
CA ILE A 69 -13.97 -9.97 0.29
C ILE A 69 -14.19 -11.04 1.37
N THR A 70 -14.13 -12.32 1.01
CA THR A 70 -14.24 -13.43 1.97
C THR A 70 -13.09 -13.39 2.98
N GLY A 71 -11.85 -13.17 2.54
CA GLY A 71 -10.70 -13.04 3.43
C GLY A 71 -10.84 -11.89 4.43
N ILE A 72 -11.36 -10.74 3.99
CA ILE A 72 -11.65 -9.60 4.87
C ILE A 72 -12.73 -9.95 5.90
N GLN A 73 -13.82 -10.61 5.48
CA GLN A 73 -14.89 -11.06 6.39
C GLN A 73 -14.38 -12.05 7.43
N ASP A 74 -13.50 -12.96 7.02
CA ASP A 74 -12.85 -13.94 7.89
C ASP A 74 -11.96 -13.27 8.94
N ILE A 75 -11.11 -12.33 8.54
CA ILE A 75 -10.29 -11.54 9.47
C ILE A 75 -11.18 -10.77 10.44
N LYS A 76 -12.22 -10.10 9.93
CA LYS A 76 -13.13 -9.30 10.75
C LYS A 76 -13.87 -10.16 11.78
N SER A 77 -14.35 -11.33 11.40
CA SER A 77 -15.10 -12.22 12.30
C SER A 77 -14.21 -12.87 13.37
N LYS A 78 -12.95 -13.18 13.06
CA LYS A 78 -12.04 -13.90 13.98
C LYS A 78 -11.23 -12.96 14.88
N ASN A 79 -10.79 -11.83 14.35
CA ASN A 79 -9.79 -10.98 14.98
C ASN A 79 -10.26 -9.52 15.14
N ASP A 80 -11.24 -9.06 14.34
CA ASP A 80 -11.78 -7.69 14.31
C ASP A 80 -10.69 -6.60 14.52
N PRO A 81 -9.67 -6.55 13.64
CA PRO A 81 -8.52 -5.67 13.85
C PRO A 81 -8.89 -4.20 13.71
N GLU A 82 -8.18 -3.32 14.43
CA GLU A 82 -8.37 -1.87 14.31
C GLU A 82 -7.94 -1.36 12.94
N TRP A 83 -6.89 -1.95 12.36
CA TRP A 83 -6.40 -1.62 11.02
C TRP A 83 -6.33 -2.85 10.13
N LEU A 84 -6.73 -2.69 8.88
CA LEU A 84 -6.55 -3.66 7.81
C LEU A 84 -5.77 -3.01 6.68
N ILE A 85 -4.57 -3.54 6.40
CA ILE A 85 -3.73 -3.07 5.30
C ILE A 85 -3.76 -4.13 4.19
N ILE A 86 -3.96 -3.70 2.95
CA ILE A 86 -4.02 -4.59 1.78
C ILE A 86 -2.90 -4.18 0.83
N GLU A 87 -1.92 -5.06 0.62
CA GLU A 87 -0.94 -4.88 -0.45
C GLU A 87 -1.53 -5.38 -1.76
N ALA A 88 -1.77 -4.46 -2.69
CA ALA A 88 -2.23 -4.79 -4.04
C ALA A 88 -1.05 -5.25 -4.93
N THR A 89 -1.32 -6.19 -5.86
CA THR A 89 -0.34 -6.58 -6.88
C THR A 89 0.11 -5.35 -7.68
N GLY A 90 1.33 -5.38 -8.22
CA GLY A 90 1.88 -4.26 -9.02
C GLY A 90 1.12 -3.98 -10.33
N VAL A 91 0.15 -4.82 -10.71
CA VAL A 91 -0.71 -4.68 -11.89
C VAL A 91 -2.18 -4.44 -11.55
N ALA A 92 -2.50 -4.30 -10.26
CA ALA A 92 -3.87 -4.04 -9.82
C ALA A 92 -4.27 -2.58 -10.05
N TYR A 93 -5.59 -2.36 -10.13
CA TYR A 93 -6.25 -1.06 -10.13
C TYR A 93 -6.90 -0.82 -8.75
N PRO A 94 -6.29 -0.01 -7.87
CA PRO A 94 -6.75 0.17 -6.50
C PRO A 94 -8.18 0.71 -6.37
N GLY A 95 -8.62 1.55 -7.31
CA GLY A 95 -9.99 2.08 -7.32
C GLY A 95 -11.04 0.96 -7.36
N GLY A 96 -10.87 -0.03 -8.25
CA GLY A 96 -11.79 -1.16 -8.34
C GLY A 96 -11.79 -2.06 -7.10
N ILE A 97 -10.65 -2.17 -6.42
CA ILE A 97 -10.56 -2.90 -5.14
C ILE A 97 -11.34 -2.14 -4.06
N SER A 98 -11.12 -0.83 -3.93
CA SER A 98 -11.84 0.04 -2.98
C SER A 98 -13.35 -0.01 -3.21
N ASP A 99 -13.81 0.08 -4.47
CA ASP A 99 -15.22 -0.01 -4.82
C ASP A 99 -15.81 -1.38 -4.45
N SER A 100 -15.08 -2.47 -4.69
CA SER A 100 -15.51 -3.81 -4.31
C SER A 100 -15.68 -3.96 -2.79
N ILE A 101 -14.71 -3.45 -2.02
CA ILE A 101 -14.75 -3.45 -0.55
C ILE A 101 -15.96 -2.64 -0.06
N TYR A 102 -16.19 -1.44 -0.61
CA TYR A 102 -17.31 -0.61 -0.22
C TYR A 102 -18.66 -1.26 -0.57
N ASN A 103 -18.81 -1.81 -1.76
CA ASN A 103 -20.07 -2.38 -2.22
C ASN A 103 -20.46 -3.64 -1.45
N ASN A 104 -19.50 -4.48 -1.06
CA ASN A 104 -19.76 -5.74 -0.38
C ASN A 104 -19.73 -5.63 1.15
N LEU A 105 -18.89 -4.76 1.70
CA LEU A 105 -18.62 -4.69 3.14
C LEU A 105 -19.00 -3.35 3.79
N ARG A 106 -19.38 -2.34 2.98
CA ARG A 106 -19.64 -0.97 3.44
C ARG A 106 -18.46 -0.35 4.20
N MET A 107 -17.25 -0.77 3.86
CA MET A 107 -16.01 -0.25 4.40
C MET A 107 -15.36 0.69 3.38
N THR A 108 -14.82 1.81 3.84
CA THR A 108 -14.03 2.73 3.03
C THR A 108 -12.56 2.33 3.10
N ALA A 109 -11.88 2.28 1.96
CA ALA A 109 -10.44 2.05 1.89
C ALA A 109 -9.74 3.33 1.46
N ARG A 110 -8.58 3.59 2.06
CA ARG A 110 -7.67 4.64 1.60
C ARG A 110 -6.58 4.04 0.73
N ILE A 111 -6.34 4.68 -0.40
CA ILE A 111 -5.39 4.25 -1.43
C ILE A 111 -4.11 5.07 -1.28
N VAL A 112 -3.02 4.36 -1.00
CA VAL A 112 -1.65 4.89 -0.99
C VAL A 112 -0.90 4.27 -2.16
N THR A 113 -0.37 5.09 -3.06
CA THR A 113 0.37 4.62 -4.24
C THR A 113 1.85 4.96 -4.10
N ILE A 114 2.72 3.98 -4.37
CA ILE A 114 4.18 4.15 -4.26
C ILE A 114 4.80 4.15 -5.66
N VAL A 115 5.39 5.30 -6.02
CA VAL A 115 6.06 5.55 -7.30
C VAL A 115 7.56 5.28 -7.14
N ASP A 116 8.14 4.45 -8.01
CA ASP A 116 9.60 4.20 -8.03
C ASP A 116 10.30 5.25 -8.89
N ALA A 117 10.97 6.22 -8.25
CA ALA A 117 11.65 7.31 -8.94
C ALA A 117 12.73 6.82 -9.91
N SER A 118 13.51 5.80 -9.50
CA SER A 118 14.62 5.23 -10.29
C SER A 118 14.16 4.60 -11.61
N ARG A 119 12.86 4.28 -11.73
CA ARG A 119 12.28 3.61 -12.90
C ARG A 119 11.32 4.47 -13.69
N TRP A 120 10.89 5.62 -13.16
CA TRP A 120 9.79 6.41 -13.71
C TRP A 120 9.90 6.68 -15.22
N GLN A 121 11.05 7.21 -15.64
CA GLN A 121 11.33 7.53 -17.05
C GLN A 121 11.14 6.33 -17.99
N ARG A 122 11.44 5.12 -17.51
CA ARG A 122 11.32 3.88 -18.30
C ARG A 122 9.90 3.32 -18.32
N ILE A 123 9.08 3.61 -17.31
CA ILE A 123 7.77 2.99 -17.13
C ILE A 123 6.60 3.91 -17.47
N ARG A 124 6.76 5.24 -17.39
CA ARG A 124 5.64 6.19 -17.52
C ARG A 124 4.93 6.10 -18.88
N ILE A 125 5.67 5.88 -19.97
CA ILE A 125 5.11 5.77 -21.32
C ILE A 125 4.58 4.35 -21.57
N PRO A 126 5.37 3.27 -21.36
CA PRO A 126 4.87 1.94 -21.70
C PRO A 126 3.70 1.46 -20.83
N LEU A 127 3.60 1.98 -19.60
CA LEU A 127 2.57 1.60 -18.63
C LEU A 127 1.61 2.75 -18.31
N GLU A 128 1.48 3.73 -19.20
CA GLU A 128 0.67 4.95 -19.00
C GLU A 128 -0.72 4.65 -18.42
N ARG A 129 -1.49 3.76 -19.06
CA ARG A 129 -2.85 3.39 -18.60
C ARG A 129 -2.87 2.76 -17.22
N LEU A 130 -1.88 1.93 -16.90
CA LEU A 130 -1.79 1.29 -15.58
C LEU A 130 -1.45 2.34 -14.51
N ILE A 131 -0.50 3.23 -14.82
CA ILE A 131 -0.07 4.31 -13.92
C ILE A 131 -1.22 5.28 -13.68
N GLU A 132 -1.96 5.69 -14.71
CA GLU A 132 -3.15 6.52 -14.59
C GLU A 132 -4.20 5.85 -13.68
N GLY A 133 -4.47 4.57 -13.88
CA GLY A 133 -5.40 3.81 -13.05
C GLY A 133 -4.95 3.62 -11.59
N GLN A 134 -3.64 3.59 -11.34
CA GLN A 134 -3.06 3.49 -9.99
C GLN A 134 -2.96 4.83 -9.26
N LEU A 135 -2.78 5.94 -9.99
CA LEU A 135 -2.64 7.27 -9.40
C LEU A 135 -3.96 8.00 -9.25
N SER A 136 -4.89 7.88 -10.21
CA SER A 136 -6.14 8.67 -10.26
C SER A 136 -7.00 8.62 -9.00
N ASN A 137 -7.05 7.47 -8.32
CA ASN A 137 -7.87 7.28 -7.12
C ASN A 137 -7.06 7.33 -5.81
N ALA A 138 -5.75 7.56 -5.89
CA ALA A 138 -4.89 7.64 -4.72
C ALA A 138 -5.19 8.92 -3.93
N GLN A 139 -5.33 8.78 -2.61
CA GLN A 139 -5.37 9.94 -1.71
C GLN A 139 -3.95 10.38 -1.35
N ILE A 140 -2.99 9.45 -1.34
CA ILE A 140 -1.59 9.71 -1.01
C ILE A 140 -0.70 9.03 -2.05
N ILE A 141 0.29 9.77 -2.52
CA ILE A 141 1.31 9.28 -3.44
C ILE A 141 2.69 9.49 -2.81
N LEU A 142 3.46 8.42 -2.74
CA LEU A 142 4.81 8.41 -2.20
C LEU A 142 5.80 8.17 -3.33
N ILE A 143 6.62 9.17 -3.65
CA ILE A 143 7.74 9.04 -4.57
C ILE A 143 8.90 8.44 -3.80
N ASN A 144 9.17 7.16 -4.03
CA ASN A 144 10.19 6.39 -3.34
C ASN A 144 11.50 6.28 -4.14
N LYS A 145 12.58 5.96 -3.43
CA LYS A 145 13.96 5.84 -3.94
C LYS A 145 14.48 7.16 -4.50
N THR A 146 14.14 8.25 -3.82
CA THR A 146 14.55 9.61 -4.19
C THR A 146 16.07 9.79 -4.14
N ASP A 147 16.77 8.95 -3.38
CA ASP A 147 18.23 8.89 -3.31
C ASP A 147 18.91 8.36 -4.57
N LEU A 148 18.16 7.76 -5.49
CA LEU A 148 18.69 7.17 -6.73
C LEU A 148 18.55 8.07 -7.95
N VAL A 149 18.01 9.28 -7.79
CA VAL A 149 17.77 10.24 -8.87
C VAL A 149 18.15 11.65 -8.43
N ASP A 150 18.37 12.55 -9.38
CA ASP A 150 18.64 13.96 -9.10
C ASP A 150 17.34 14.77 -8.91
N GLU A 151 17.51 16.00 -8.41
CA GLU A 151 16.40 16.94 -8.16
C GLU A 151 15.63 17.30 -9.44
N GLU A 152 16.31 17.38 -10.58
CA GLU A 152 15.65 17.64 -11.87
C GLU A 152 14.68 16.50 -12.23
N THR A 153 15.14 15.26 -12.09
CA THR A 153 14.31 14.08 -12.32
C THR A 153 13.15 14.01 -11.34
N LEU A 154 13.37 14.34 -10.06
CA LEU A 154 12.30 14.39 -9.06
C LEU A 154 11.22 15.42 -9.42
N ASN A 155 11.62 16.62 -9.83
CA ASN A 155 10.67 17.65 -10.25
C ASN A 155 9.85 17.23 -11.48
N ILE A 156 10.46 16.50 -12.43
CA ILE A 156 9.73 15.92 -13.57
C ILE A 156 8.69 14.90 -13.08
N ILE A 157 9.09 13.99 -12.19
CA ILE A 157 8.18 12.97 -11.63
C ILE A 157 7.02 13.64 -10.91
N GLU A 158 7.28 14.64 -10.07
CA GLU A 158 6.25 15.36 -9.34
C GLU A 158 5.25 16.05 -10.27
N ASN A 159 5.74 16.72 -11.32
CA ASN A 159 4.88 17.35 -12.31
C ASN A 159 4.04 16.30 -13.07
N ASP A 160 4.65 15.20 -13.51
CA ASP A 160 3.94 14.12 -14.20
C ASP A 160 2.84 13.53 -13.29
N VAL A 161 3.15 13.27 -12.02
CA VAL A 161 2.21 12.73 -11.03
C VAL A 161 1.09 13.72 -10.74
N ARG A 162 1.40 15.01 -10.56
CA ARG A 162 0.40 16.07 -10.31
C ARG A 162 -0.54 16.27 -11.50
N ASN A 163 -0.05 16.12 -12.72
CA ASN A 163 -0.89 16.17 -13.92
C ASN A 163 -1.91 15.02 -13.97
N LEU A 164 -1.56 13.86 -13.40
CA LEU A 164 -2.45 12.69 -13.32
C LEU A 164 -3.39 12.73 -12.11
N ASN A 165 -2.93 13.30 -10.99
CA ASN A 165 -3.71 13.48 -9.77
C ASN A 165 -3.25 14.72 -8.99
N ASP A 166 -3.98 15.82 -9.15
CA ASP A 166 -3.71 17.09 -8.48
C ASP A 166 -4.20 17.12 -7.02
N LYS A 167 -5.09 16.19 -6.64
CA LYS A 167 -5.75 16.14 -5.32
C LYS A 167 -4.98 15.33 -4.27
N ALA A 168 -4.14 14.39 -4.70
CA ALA A 168 -3.40 13.55 -3.76
C ALA A 168 -2.38 14.36 -2.94
N ALA A 169 -2.20 13.98 -1.68
CA ALA A 169 -1.02 14.37 -0.92
C ALA A 169 0.21 13.68 -1.53
N LEU A 170 1.29 14.43 -1.76
CA LEU A 170 2.48 13.95 -2.46
C LEU A 170 3.71 14.13 -1.57
N TYR A 171 4.44 13.05 -1.34
CA TYR A 171 5.63 13.05 -0.49
C TYR A 171 6.80 12.33 -1.16
N ARG A 172 8.00 12.87 -0.99
CA ARG A 172 9.27 12.21 -1.33
C ARG A 172 9.71 11.36 -0.14
N ILE A 173 10.06 10.10 -0.38
CA ILE A 173 10.54 9.19 0.67
C ILE A 173 11.74 8.37 0.20
N ASN A 174 12.48 7.85 1.17
CA ASN A 174 13.38 6.73 0.97
C ASN A 174 12.94 5.58 1.89
N GLY A 175 12.24 4.60 1.31
CA GLY A 175 11.66 3.48 2.05
C GLY A 175 12.65 2.46 2.59
N VAL A 176 13.96 2.61 2.33
CA VAL A 176 15.01 1.86 3.07
C VAL A 176 15.49 2.60 4.31
N ARG A 177 15.06 3.85 4.51
CA ARG A 177 15.24 4.64 5.72
C ARG A 177 13.91 4.77 6.45
N GLU A 178 13.98 5.27 7.67
CA GLU A 178 12.82 5.63 8.46
C GLU A 178 12.03 6.75 7.75
N ILE A 179 10.74 6.48 7.51
CA ILE A 179 9.79 7.45 6.95
C ILE A 179 9.38 8.40 8.07
N ASP A 180 9.41 9.70 7.76
CA ASP A 180 8.99 10.76 8.67
C ASP A 180 7.58 10.47 9.23
N GLU A 181 7.45 10.49 10.56
CA GLU A 181 6.19 10.22 11.25
C GLU A 181 5.05 11.12 10.78
N THR A 182 5.34 12.36 10.35
CA THR A 182 4.31 13.26 9.82
C THR A 182 3.66 12.71 8.55
N ILE A 183 4.43 12.00 7.71
CA ILE A 183 3.91 11.32 6.52
C ILE A 183 3.05 10.12 6.94
N LEU A 184 3.52 9.32 7.91
CA LEU A 184 2.78 8.17 8.43
C LEU A 184 1.48 8.61 9.15
N GLN A 185 1.49 9.75 9.84
CA GLN A 185 0.31 10.39 10.43
C GLN A 185 -0.70 10.79 9.35
N VAL A 186 -0.25 11.33 8.23
CA VAL A 186 -1.13 11.61 7.08
C VAL A 186 -1.71 10.31 6.53
N ILE A 187 -0.91 9.24 6.46
CA ILE A 187 -1.39 7.89 6.08
C ILE A 187 -2.32 7.28 7.14
N ARG A 188 -2.33 7.75 8.38
CA ARG A 188 -3.26 7.31 9.44
C ARG A 188 -4.56 8.13 9.48
N ASN A 189 -4.49 9.44 9.33
CA ASN A 189 -5.59 10.36 9.67
C ASN A 189 -6.49 10.79 8.50
N GLY A 190 -6.12 10.50 7.25
CA GLY A 190 -6.96 10.73 6.07
C GLY A 190 -8.09 9.72 5.92
#